data_AF-A0A953NUH4-F1
#
_entry.id   AF-A0A953NUH4-F1
#
_cell.length_a   1.000
_cell.length_b   1.000
_cell.length_c   1.000
_cell.angle_alpha   90.00
_cell.angle_beta   90.00
_cell.angle_gamma   90.00
#
_symmetry.space_group_name_H-M   'P 1'
#
loop_
_entity.id
_entity.type
_entity.pdbx_description
1 polymer ?
#
loop_
_entity_poly.entity_id
_entity_poly.type
_entity_poly.pdbx_seq_one_letter_code
_entity_poly.pdbx_strand_id
1 'polypeptide(L)'
;MDPFAKKMLLGAVAFAAVMLLMFGVFTAVYMHANPRCNEQVLAEAASPGGRWTASLMERRCGENVSPVVHLNLRPAQTPLTPGYFTGVAREGQVFLIPLDAREASAAMEWTAPDELTLR
;
A
#
# COMPACT_ATOMS: atom_id res chain seq x y z
N MET A 1 25.55 3.66 -47.79
CA MET A 1 25.91 3.21 -46.42
C MET A 1 26.54 1.83 -46.54
N ASP A 2 27.71 1.63 -45.95
CA ASP A 2 28.41 0.34 -45.97
C ASP A 2 27.53 -0.77 -45.31
N PRO A 3 27.38 -1.95 -45.93
CA PRO A 3 26.64 -3.09 -45.35
C PRO A 3 27.10 -3.47 -43.94
N PHE A 4 28.39 -3.34 -43.65
CA PHE A 4 28.96 -3.56 -42.32
C PHE A 4 28.47 -2.50 -41.32
N ALA A 5 28.51 -1.22 -41.71
CA ALA A 5 28.02 -0.12 -40.87
C ALA A 5 26.52 -0.26 -40.55
N LYS A 6 25.72 -0.73 -41.52
CA LYS A 6 24.28 -1.01 -41.29
C LYS A 6 24.05 -2.12 -40.28
N LYS A 7 24.81 -3.22 -40.37
CA LYS A 7 24.72 -4.34 -39.40
C LYS A 7 25.19 -3.92 -38.00
N MET A 8 26.26 -3.14 -37.93
CA MET A 8 26.78 -2.61 -36.67
C MET A 8 25.76 -1.69 -36.00
N LEU A 9 25.13 -0.79 -36.76
CA LEU A 9 24.09 0.10 -36.25
C LEU A 9 22.86 -0.67 -35.75
N LEU A 10 22.39 -1.66 -36.52
CA LEU A 10 21.26 -2.51 -36.11
C LEU A 10 21.59 -3.31 -34.84
N GLY A 11 22.80 -3.86 -34.74
CA GLY A 11 23.27 -4.56 -33.55
C GLY A 11 23.32 -3.64 -32.33
N ALA A 12 23.85 -2.42 -32.48
CA ALA A 12 23.91 -1.42 -31.42
C ALA A 12 22.51 -1.00 -30.94
N VAL A 13 21.57 -0.76 -31.88
CA VAL A 13 20.18 -0.43 -31.56
C VAL A 13 19.48 -1.58 -30.85
N ALA A 14 19.64 -2.82 -31.34
CA ALA A 14 19.06 -4.00 -30.71
C ALA A 14 19.61 -4.19 -29.28
N PHE A 15 20.91 -4.04 -29.08
CA PHE A 15 21.53 -4.12 -27.76
C PHE A 15 21.00 -3.03 -26.81
N ALA A 16 20.95 -1.77 -27.27
CA ALA A 16 20.40 -0.67 -26.48
C ALA A 16 18.94 -0.89 -26.09
N ALA A 17 18.12 -1.42 -27.02
CA ALA A 17 16.72 -1.76 -26.74
C ALA A 17 16.59 -2.84 -25.66
N VAL A 18 17.40 -3.90 -25.72
CA VAL A 18 17.42 -4.94 -24.69
C VAL A 18 17.85 -4.40 -23.33
N MET A 19 18.88 -3.54 -23.29
CA MET A 19 19.33 -2.91 -22.05
C MET A 19 18.25 -2.01 -21.42
N LEU A 20 17.54 -1.22 -22.22
CA LEU A 20 16.42 -0.41 -21.74
C LEU A 20 15.28 -1.28 -21.20
N LEU A 21 14.96 -2.37 -21.88
CA LEU A 21 13.94 -3.31 -21.44
C LEU A 21 14.32 -3.96 -20.11
N MET A 22 15.56 -4.44 -19.99
CA MET A 22 16.06 -4.99 -18.72
C MET A 22 15.99 -3.95 -17.60
N PHE A 23 16.47 -2.73 -17.84
CA PHE A 23 16.41 -1.65 -16.86
C PHE A 23 14.97 -1.34 -16.42
N GLY A 24 14.03 -1.29 -17.36
CA GLY A 24 12.61 -1.09 -17.09
C GLY A 24 12.03 -2.20 -16.21
N VAL A 25 12.31 -3.47 -16.54
CA VAL A 25 11.87 -4.63 -15.75
C VAL A 25 12.46 -4.59 -14.34
N PHE A 26 13.77 -4.39 -14.20
CA PHE A 26 14.41 -4.32 -12.89
C PHE A 26 13.86 -3.17 -12.03
N THR A 27 13.65 -2.00 -12.63
CA THR A 27 13.07 -0.85 -11.93
C THR A 27 11.64 -1.14 -11.48
N ALA A 28 10.82 -1.74 -12.33
CA ALA A 28 9.45 -2.11 -11.99
C ALA A 28 9.40 -3.10 -10.83
N VAL A 29 10.22 -4.16 -10.89
CA VAL A 29 10.33 -5.17 -9.83
C VAL A 29 10.83 -4.55 -8.53
N TYR A 30 11.88 -3.71 -8.59
CA TYR A 30 12.43 -3.05 -7.42
C TYR A 30 11.39 -2.16 -6.73
N MET A 31 10.62 -1.38 -7.50
CA MET A 31 9.56 -0.52 -6.98
C MET A 31 8.39 -1.31 -6.40
N HIS A 32 8.10 -2.51 -6.93
CA HIS A 32 7.06 -3.39 -6.38
C HIS A 32 7.52 -4.09 -5.09
N ALA A 33 8.78 -4.47 -5.00
CA ALA A 33 9.35 -5.13 -3.83
C ALA A 33 9.65 -4.14 -2.69
N ASN A 34 9.96 -2.89 -3.01
CA ASN A 34 10.26 -1.82 -2.06
C ASN A 34 9.26 -0.67 -2.23
N PRO A 35 7.98 -0.87 -1.87
CA PRO A 35 7.02 0.22 -1.90
C PRO A 35 7.53 1.34 -0.99
N ARG A 36 7.41 2.60 -1.45
CA ARG A 36 7.86 3.77 -0.67
C ARG A 36 7.19 3.88 0.69
N CYS A 37 6.04 3.23 0.86
CA CYS A 37 5.34 3.13 2.12
C CYS A 37 5.05 1.66 2.43
N ASN A 38 5.39 1.25 3.65
CA ASN A 38 4.96 -0.02 4.21
C ASN A 38 3.70 0.20 5.07
N GLU A 39 2.75 -0.73 5.02
CA GLU A 39 1.59 -0.75 5.90
C GLU A 39 1.63 -1.99 6.77
N GLN A 40 1.43 -1.81 8.07
CA GLN A 40 1.40 -2.88 9.05
C GLN A 40 0.06 -2.87 9.78
N VAL A 41 -0.54 -4.04 9.94
CA VAL A 41 -1.71 -4.22 10.81
C VAL A 41 -1.24 -4.18 12.26
N LEU A 42 -1.78 -3.25 13.04
CA LEU A 42 -1.54 -3.14 14.47
C LEU A 42 -2.54 -3.99 15.27
N ALA A 43 -3.81 -3.96 14.86
CA ALA A 43 -4.89 -4.67 15.52
C ALA A 43 -6.00 -5.02 14.52
N GLU A 44 -6.77 -6.05 14.82
CA GLU A 44 -7.95 -6.45 14.05
C GLU A 44 -9.10 -6.84 14.99
N ALA A 45 -10.32 -6.43 14.66
CA ALA A 45 -11.51 -6.72 15.42
C ALA A 45 -12.66 -7.10 14.48
N ALA A 46 -13.28 -8.27 14.72
CA ALA A 46 -14.47 -8.71 14.01
C ALA A 46 -15.73 -8.17 14.70
N SER A 47 -16.73 -7.76 13.92
CA SER A 47 -18.01 -7.31 14.49
C SER A 47 -18.75 -8.48 15.16
N PRO A 48 -19.58 -8.24 16.19
CA PRO A 48 -20.34 -9.29 16.89
C PRO A 48 -21.21 -10.18 15.99
N GLY A 49 -21.60 -9.68 14.81
CA GLY A 49 -22.35 -10.44 13.80
C GLY A 49 -21.51 -11.03 12.68
N GLY A 50 -20.18 -10.92 12.75
CA GLY A 50 -19.25 -11.43 11.75
C GLY A 50 -19.44 -10.84 10.35
N ARG A 51 -20.07 -9.66 10.24
CA ARG A 51 -20.34 -9.01 8.95
C ARG A 51 -19.18 -8.12 8.53
N TRP A 52 -18.50 -7.53 9.50
CA TRP A 52 -17.43 -6.57 9.28
C TRP A 52 -16.17 -6.98 10.02
N THR A 53 -15.05 -6.59 9.45
CA THR A 53 -13.73 -6.69 10.06
C THR A 53 -13.08 -5.32 10.00
N ALA A 54 -12.71 -4.80 11.16
CA ALA A 54 -11.97 -3.55 11.29
C ALA A 54 -10.50 -3.87 11.56
N SER A 55 -9.59 -3.26 10.80
CA SER A 55 -8.15 -3.38 11.03
C SER A 55 -7.55 -1.99 11.24
N LEU A 56 -6.87 -1.82 12.37
CA LEU A 56 -6.07 -0.64 12.63
C LEU A 56 -4.71 -0.85 11.96
N MET A 57 -4.31 0.09 11.11
CA MET A 57 -3.11 -0.02 10.29
C MET A 57 -2.21 1.19 10.48
N GLU A 58 -0.92 0.95 10.57
CA GLU A 58 0.11 1.99 10.56
C GLU A 58 0.81 2.02 9.20
N ARG A 59 0.88 3.21 8.60
CA ARG A 59 1.64 3.46 7.37
C ARG A 59 2.93 4.18 7.70
N ARG A 60 4.06 3.61 7.26
CA ARG A 60 5.41 4.21 7.35
C ARG A 60 5.96 4.47 5.97
N CYS A 61 6.22 5.73 5.62
CA CYS A 61 6.71 6.14 4.30
C CYS A 61 8.21 6.53 4.27
N GLY A 62 9.01 5.91 5.14
CA GLY A 62 10.43 6.21 5.35
C GLY A 62 10.72 6.65 6.79
N GLU A 63 11.99 6.64 7.17
CA GLU A 63 12.42 6.88 8.57
C GLU A 63 12.18 8.32 9.05
N ASN A 64 12.12 9.29 8.13
CA ASN A 64 11.98 10.72 8.45
C ASN A 64 10.55 11.24 8.33
N VAL A 65 9.57 10.38 8.06
CA VAL A 65 8.16 10.76 7.90
C VAL A 65 7.38 10.19 9.07
N SER A 66 6.59 11.03 9.76
CA SER A 66 5.73 10.57 10.84
C SER A 66 4.79 9.46 10.35
N PRO A 67 4.62 8.37 11.12
CA PRO A 67 3.69 7.31 10.75
C PRO A 67 2.26 7.83 10.73
N VAL A 68 1.43 7.26 9.86
CA VAL A 68 0.01 7.57 9.78
C VAL A 68 -0.79 6.33 10.18
N VAL A 69 -1.54 6.43 11.28
CA VAL A 69 -2.47 5.37 11.69
C VAL A 69 -3.83 5.63 11.09
N HIS A 70 -4.44 4.56 10.59
CA HIS A 70 -5.72 4.62 9.93
C HIS A 70 -6.52 3.33 10.12
N LEU A 71 -7.84 3.42 9.98
CA LEU A 71 -8.75 2.30 10.19
C LEU A 71 -9.28 1.75 8.87
N ASN A 72 -9.01 0.49 8.54
CA ASN A 72 -9.62 -0.20 7.40
C ASN A 72 -10.86 -0.99 7.85
N LEU A 73 -12.05 -0.63 7.36
CA LEU A 73 -13.29 -1.34 7.66
C LEU A 73 -13.76 -2.10 6.42
N ARG A 74 -13.79 -3.44 6.46
CA ARG A 74 -14.14 -4.27 5.31
C ARG A 74 -15.19 -5.32 5.66
N PRO A 75 -15.93 -5.86 4.67
CA PRO A 75 -16.75 -7.04 4.90
C PRO A 75 -15.89 -8.19 5.39
N ALA A 76 -16.43 -9.01 6.30
CA ALA A 76 -15.74 -10.16 6.83
C ALA A 76 -15.28 -11.11 5.70
N GLN A 77 -14.15 -11.78 5.92
CA GLN A 77 -13.50 -12.69 4.96
C GLN A 77 -12.99 -12.02 3.66
N THR A 78 -13.17 -10.71 3.49
CA THR A 78 -12.51 -9.97 2.41
C THR A 78 -11.04 -9.78 2.78
N PRO A 79 -10.09 -10.06 1.87
CA PRO A 79 -8.68 -9.81 2.15
C PRO A 79 -8.43 -8.33 2.41
N LEU A 80 -7.50 -8.05 3.32
CA LEU A 80 -7.01 -6.70 3.52
C LEU A 80 -6.37 -6.23 2.20
N THR A 81 -6.79 -5.07 1.72
CA THR A 81 -6.19 -4.45 0.53
C THR A 81 -5.27 -3.32 1.00
N PRO A 82 -3.96 -3.58 1.16
CA PRO A 82 -3.00 -2.54 1.48
C PRO A 82 -2.82 -1.62 0.26
N GLY A 83 -2.69 -0.32 0.51
CA GLY A 83 -2.29 0.64 -0.51
C GLY A 83 -3.39 1.45 -1.20
N TYR A 84 -2.95 2.62 -1.68
CA TYR A 84 -3.63 3.57 -2.56
C TYR A 84 -4.80 4.38 -1.98
N PHE A 85 -4.41 5.42 -1.23
CA PHE A 85 -5.17 6.66 -1.16
C PHE A 85 -5.18 7.31 -2.55
N THR A 86 -6.23 7.10 -3.32
CA THR A 86 -6.54 7.90 -4.51
C THR A 86 -7.21 9.23 -4.14
N GLY A 87 -7.14 9.64 -2.87
CA GLY A 87 -7.79 10.85 -2.34
C GLY A 87 -9.30 10.72 -2.17
N VAL A 88 -9.89 9.56 -2.46
CA VAL A 88 -11.33 9.31 -2.30
C VAL A 88 -11.54 8.08 -1.43
N ALA A 89 -11.94 8.31 -0.18
CA ALA A 89 -12.46 7.28 0.70
C ALA A 89 -13.92 7.01 0.34
N ARG A 90 -14.26 5.76 0.01
CA ARG A 90 -15.63 5.27 -0.16
C ARG A 90 -16.10 4.57 1.11
N GLU A 91 -17.39 4.25 1.20
CA GLU A 91 -17.94 3.45 2.30
C GLU A 91 -17.13 2.14 2.46
N GLY A 92 -16.57 1.91 3.65
CA GLY A 92 -15.57 0.86 3.90
C GLY A 92 -14.09 1.29 3.73
N GLN A 93 -13.80 2.58 3.56
CA GLN A 93 -12.44 3.07 3.37
C GLN A 93 -12.05 4.13 4.40
N VAL A 94 -11.11 3.72 5.24
CA VAL A 94 -10.04 4.52 5.84
C VAL A 94 -10.42 5.82 6.53
N PHE A 95 -10.57 5.74 7.86
CA PHE A 95 -10.56 6.90 8.74
C PHE A 95 -9.12 7.24 9.13
N LEU A 96 -8.67 8.46 8.85
CA LEU A 96 -7.39 9.00 9.33
C LEU A 96 -7.56 9.42 10.80
N ILE A 97 -6.69 8.91 11.67
CA ILE A 97 -6.65 9.31 13.08
C ILE A 97 -5.46 10.28 13.23
N PRO A 98 -5.69 11.57 13.54
CA PRO A 98 -4.60 12.52 13.77
C PRO A 98 -3.76 12.07 14.99
N LEU A 99 -2.52 11.69 14.75
CA LEU A 99 -1.56 11.31 15.81
C LEU A 99 -0.89 12.54 16.41
N ASP A 100 -1.66 13.34 17.15
CA ASP A 100 -1.07 14.26 18.13
C ASP A 100 -0.89 13.58 19.50
N ALA A 101 -1.42 12.36 19.66
CA ALA A 101 -1.34 11.59 20.90
C ALA A 101 -0.12 10.65 20.90
N ARG A 102 0.84 10.93 21.78
CA ARG A 102 2.00 10.09 22.15
C ARG A 102 1.62 8.70 22.76
N GLU A 103 0.41 8.20 22.53
CA GLU A 103 -0.23 7.15 23.35
C GLU A 103 -0.88 6.04 22.50
N ALA A 104 -0.29 5.69 21.35
CA ALA A 104 -0.89 4.78 20.37
C ALA A 104 -1.01 3.31 20.85
N SER A 105 -2.02 3.05 21.67
CA SER A 105 -2.75 1.79 21.73
C SER A 105 -4.23 2.09 21.50
N ALA A 106 -4.55 2.64 20.32
CA ALA A 106 -5.95 2.88 19.96
C ALA A 106 -6.69 1.53 20.00
N ALA A 107 -7.58 1.37 20.96
CA ALA A 107 -8.38 0.17 21.14
C ALA A 107 -9.60 0.24 20.23
N MET A 108 -9.88 -0.85 19.53
CA MET A 108 -11.08 -1.02 18.72
C MET A 108 -12.10 -1.81 19.53
N GLU A 109 -13.25 -1.21 19.82
CA GLU A 109 -14.35 -1.86 20.52
C GLU A 109 -15.62 -1.77 19.69
N TRP A 110 -16.21 -2.92 19.38
CA TRP A 110 -17.52 -2.98 18.74
C TRP A 110 -18.60 -2.80 19.80
N THR A 111 -19.29 -1.66 19.78
CA THR A 111 -20.42 -1.36 20.67
C THR A 111 -21.73 -1.90 20.12
N ALA A 112 -21.81 -2.11 18.80
CA ALA A 112 -22.94 -2.74 18.12
C ALA A 112 -22.45 -3.54 16.88
N PRO A 113 -23.33 -4.32 16.20
CA PRO A 113 -22.95 -5.07 14.99
C PRO A 113 -22.43 -4.23 13.82
N ASP A 114 -22.80 -2.95 13.78
CA ASP A 114 -22.51 -1.94 12.77
C ASP A 114 -21.87 -0.67 13.35
N GLU A 115 -21.51 -0.68 14.64
CA GLU A 115 -20.92 0.46 15.33
C GLU A 115 -19.58 0.07 15.97
N LEU A 116 -18.52 0.78 15.57
CA LEU A 116 -17.18 0.62 16.08
C LEU A 116 -16.74 1.92 16.77
N THR A 117 -16.30 1.81 18.01
CA THR A 117 -15.69 2.90 18.77
C THR A 117 -14.17 2.74 18.81
N LEU A 118 -13.46 3.85 18.59
CA LEU A 118 -12.01 3.96 18.78
C LEU A 118 -11.75 4.63 20.13
N ARG A 119 -10.94 4.01 21.00
CA ARG A 119 -10.59 4.52 22.34
C ARG A 119 -9.08 4.67 22.50
#